data_AF-A0A9Q1QT42-F1
#
_entry.id   AF-A0A9Q1QT42-F1
#
_cell.length_a   1.000
_cell.length_b   1.000
_cell.length_c   1.000
_cell.angle_alpha   90.00
_cell.angle_beta   90.00
_cell.angle_gamma   90.00
#
_symmetry.space_group_name_H-M   'P 1'
#
loop_
_entity.id
_entity.type
_entity.pdbx_description
1 polymer ?
#
loop_
_entity_poly.entity_id
_entity_poly.type
_entity_poly.pdbx_seq_one_letter_code
_entity_poly.pdbx_strand_id
1 'polypeptide(L)'
;MAPSSIWVLLNSNAAMAAASASSSPSLSSAFTPRRTPTVRPQLSLCSPLKLSNSTILSLPRTLRISASVSSPPSEVRASPDDLVSSIISKVIQTDRGVTLTRDEHKEVGEIAEELQGYCVDAPVKSPLIFGEWDVVYCSNPTSPGGGYRSAVGRLVFKTKDMLQVIEAPDTVRNKVSFSAFGFLDGEVSLKGKVIVLDERWIQVVFEPPKLKLGGLEFQYGRESEVKLQITYIDETVRLGKGSRGSLFVCVIIIPLILYDLYKFGSHLTDVYIAVQVTFNRKLLARNQPAFHHSMLLRASEQTFLKKFLIS
;
A
#
# COMPACT_ATOMS: atom_id res chain seq x y z
N MET A 1 35.85 -7.26 -36.57
CA MET A 1 35.48 -6.01 -35.85
C MET A 1 34.53 -6.40 -34.73
N ALA A 2 34.97 -6.28 -33.48
CA ALA A 2 34.27 -6.80 -32.31
C ALA A 2 33.24 -5.80 -31.75
N PRO A 3 32.06 -6.24 -31.31
CA PRO A 3 31.23 -5.49 -30.38
C PRO A 3 31.32 -6.13 -28.99
N SER A 4 32.47 -6.00 -28.31
CA SER A 4 32.75 -6.74 -27.06
C SER A 4 32.72 -5.90 -25.78
N SER A 5 32.42 -4.60 -25.83
CA SER A 5 32.48 -3.73 -24.64
C SER A 5 31.12 -3.54 -23.93
N ILE A 6 30.01 -3.65 -24.66
CA ILE A 6 28.65 -3.48 -24.11
C ILE A 6 28.14 -4.78 -23.47
N TRP A 7 28.54 -5.93 -24.02
CA TRP A 7 28.16 -7.26 -23.53
C TRP A 7 28.74 -7.59 -22.14
N VAL A 8 29.95 -7.14 -21.84
CA VAL A 8 30.60 -7.37 -20.54
C VAL A 8 29.96 -6.55 -19.41
N LEU A 9 29.46 -5.35 -19.72
CA LEU A 9 28.73 -4.51 -18.77
C LEU A 9 27.29 -4.99 -18.50
N LEU A 10 26.64 -5.62 -19.49
CA LEU A 10 25.31 -6.21 -19.31
C LEU A 10 25.37 -7.54 -18.53
N ASN A 11 26.37 -8.39 -18.79
CA ASN A 11 26.54 -9.64 -18.04
C ASN A 11 26.95 -9.44 -16.58
N SER A 12 27.71 -8.38 -16.28
CA SER A 12 28.13 -8.09 -14.89
C SER A 12 26.99 -7.51 -14.04
N ASN A 13 25.98 -6.88 -14.67
CA ASN A 13 24.83 -6.29 -13.98
C ASN A 13 23.64 -7.25 -13.84
N ALA A 14 23.54 -8.27 -14.70
CA ALA A 14 22.51 -9.31 -14.58
C ALA A 14 22.68 -10.18 -13.30
N ALA A 15 23.91 -10.28 -12.76
CA ALA A 15 24.20 -11.00 -11.52
C ALA A 15 23.73 -10.25 -10.25
N MET A 16 23.48 -8.94 -10.32
CA MET A 16 23.08 -8.12 -9.16
C MET A 16 21.55 -8.03 -9.00
N ALA A 17 20.77 -8.47 -9.98
CA ALA A 17 19.31 -8.47 -9.93
C ALA A 17 18.70 -9.67 -9.15
N ALA A 18 19.54 -10.57 -8.61
CA ALA A 18 19.11 -11.78 -7.88
C ALA A 18 19.37 -11.75 -6.36
N ALA A 19 19.76 -10.62 -5.78
CA ALA A 19 20.11 -10.53 -4.36
C ALA A 19 19.00 -9.84 -3.54
N SER A 20 17.89 -10.55 -3.30
CA SER A 20 17.04 -10.34 -2.10
C SER A 20 16.27 -11.60 -1.70
N ALA A 21 16.76 -12.78 -2.09
CA ALA A 21 16.39 -14.07 -1.53
C ALA A 21 17.67 -14.80 -1.08
N SER A 22 18.33 -14.25 -0.06
CA SER A 22 19.40 -14.96 0.66
C SER A 22 18.83 -15.50 1.96
N SER A 23 18.43 -16.77 1.91
CA SER A 23 18.24 -17.64 3.06
C SER A 23 19.58 -17.87 3.78
N SER A 24 19.60 -17.68 5.10
CA SER A 24 20.60 -18.24 6.01
C SER A 24 19.91 -18.79 7.27
N PRO A 25 20.44 -19.86 7.87
CA PRO A 25 19.64 -20.82 8.63
C PRO A 25 19.49 -20.49 10.12
N SER A 26 18.37 -20.93 10.67
CA SER A 26 18.08 -21.02 12.10
C SER A 26 18.89 -22.15 12.75
N LEU A 27 19.76 -21.82 13.70
CA LEU A 27 20.35 -22.80 14.63
C LEU A 27 19.42 -22.96 15.84
N SER A 28 18.86 -24.16 15.94
CA SER A 28 18.18 -24.67 17.13
C SER A 28 19.22 -25.22 18.11
N SER A 29 19.10 -24.93 19.41
CA SER A 29 19.64 -25.83 20.43
C SER A 29 18.58 -26.07 21.51
N ALA A 30 18.35 -27.35 21.74
CA ALA A 30 17.36 -27.97 22.58
C ALA A 30 17.85 -28.17 24.04
N PHE A 31 16.90 -28.06 24.98
CA PHE A 31 16.70 -28.86 26.21
C PHE A 31 17.74 -28.86 27.37
N THR A 32 17.34 -28.21 28.50
CA THR A 32 17.15 -28.69 29.92
C THR A 32 18.20 -29.60 30.62
N PRO A 33 18.39 -29.59 31.97
CA PRO A 33 17.31 -29.58 32.96
C PRO A 33 17.49 -28.95 34.37
N ARG A 34 16.31 -28.81 34.98
CA ARG A 34 15.86 -28.55 36.36
C ARG A 34 16.65 -29.21 37.51
N ARG A 35 16.79 -28.51 38.64
CA ARG A 35 16.78 -29.09 40.02
C ARG A 35 16.52 -28.01 41.10
N THR A 36 15.38 -28.12 41.77
CA THR A 36 15.07 -27.63 43.14
C THR A 36 15.55 -28.69 44.16
N PRO A 37 15.81 -28.42 45.48
CA PRO A 37 14.75 -28.23 46.49
C PRO A 37 15.05 -27.36 47.77
N THR A 38 13.97 -26.80 48.38
CA THR A 38 13.57 -26.73 49.83
C THR A 38 14.56 -26.17 50.90
N VAL A 39 14.27 -25.35 51.93
CA VAL A 39 13.27 -25.34 53.05
C VAL A 39 13.30 -23.98 53.81
N ARG A 40 12.14 -23.28 53.92
CA ARG A 40 11.33 -22.85 55.11
C ARG A 40 11.97 -22.29 56.44
N PRO A 41 11.18 -21.70 57.38
CA PRO A 41 10.95 -20.26 57.58
C PRO A 41 11.22 -19.77 59.04
N GLN A 42 11.03 -18.48 59.37
CA GLN A 42 10.60 -18.10 60.73
C GLN A 42 9.72 -16.84 60.83
N LEU A 43 8.88 -16.92 61.85
CA LEU A 43 7.71 -16.16 62.30
C LEU A 43 8.04 -14.81 62.96
N SER A 44 6.99 -13.97 63.10
CA SER A 44 6.55 -13.22 64.32
C SER A 44 6.01 -11.83 63.93
N LEU A 45 5.06 -11.17 64.59
CA LEU A 45 4.06 -11.45 65.63
C LEU A 45 3.06 -10.26 65.61
N CYS A 46 1.89 -10.43 66.22
CA CYS A 46 0.70 -9.59 66.09
C CYS A 46 0.56 -8.38 67.04
N SER A 47 -0.36 -7.47 66.66
CA SER A 47 -1.38 -6.74 67.50
C SER A 47 -0.95 -5.53 68.35
N PRO A 48 -1.90 -4.67 68.88
CA PRO A 48 -3.30 -4.36 68.50
C PRO A 48 -3.72 -2.85 68.52
N LEU A 49 -4.91 -2.59 67.95
CA LEU A 49 -6.00 -1.60 68.21
C LEU A 49 -5.81 -0.39 69.15
N LYS A 50 -6.39 0.77 68.75
CA LYS A 50 -7.27 1.60 69.61
C LYS A 50 -8.15 2.59 68.82
N LEU A 51 -9.43 2.58 69.19
CA LEU A 51 -10.53 3.45 68.77
C LEU A 51 -10.53 4.73 69.63
N SER A 52 -10.89 5.90 69.08
CA SER A 52 -11.43 7.01 69.88
C SER A 52 -12.38 7.89 69.06
N ASN A 53 -13.55 8.13 69.64
CA ASN A 53 -14.65 8.94 69.12
C ASN A 53 -14.43 10.43 69.39
N SER A 54 -14.90 11.28 68.49
CA SER A 54 -15.52 12.56 68.87
C SER A 54 -16.42 13.11 67.77
N THR A 55 -17.70 13.25 68.12
CA THR A 55 -18.77 13.85 67.34
C THR A 55 -18.79 15.36 67.60
N ILE A 56 -18.74 16.21 66.56
CA ILE A 56 -19.25 17.59 66.61
C ILE A 56 -19.94 17.93 65.29
N LEU A 57 -21.22 18.29 65.38
CA LEU A 57 -22.08 18.80 64.32
C LEU A 57 -21.77 20.29 64.04
N SER A 58 -21.67 20.69 62.76
CA SER A 58 -22.01 22.06 62.32
C SER A 58 -22.28 22.15 60.80
N LEU A 59 -23.16 23.10 60.46
CA LEU A 59 -24.00 23.37 59.27
C LEU A 59 -23.43 23.28 57.82
N PRO A 60 -24.31 23.23 56.79
CA PRO A 60 -23.95 22.96 55.40
C PRO A 60 -23.52 24.25 54.68
N ARG A 61 -22.32 24.22 54.10
CA ARG A 61 -21.88 25.22 53.12
C ARG A 61 -22.09 24.63 51.73
N THR A 62 -23.13 25.11 51.04
CA THR A 62 -23.35 24.80 49.62
C THR A 62 -22.20 25.36 48.78
N LEU A 63 -21.20 24.53 48.53
CA LEU A 63 -20.23 24.74 47.46
C LEU A 63 -20.86 24.25 46.16
N ARG A 64 -21.40 25.19 45.37
CA ARG A 64 -21.66 24.96 43.95
C ARG A 64 -20.31 24.77 43.26
N ILE A 65 -19.91 23.52 43.12
CA ILE A 65 -18.82 23.14 42.21
C ILE A 65 -19.43 23.22 40.80
N SER A 66 -19.15 24.30 40.08
CA SER A 66 -19.32 24.33 38.63
C SER A 66 -18.31 23.36 38.03
N ALA A 67 -18.73 22.11 37.83
CA ALA A 67 -18.04 21.21 36.94
C ALA A 67 -18.24 21.74 35.52
N SER A 68 -17.30 22.56 35.06
CA SER A 68 -17.14 22.82 33.64
C SER A 68 -16.82 21.49 32.98
N VAL A 69 -17.82 20.88 32.35
CA VAL A 69 -17.62 19.74 31.46
C VAL A 69 -16.88 20.30 30.24
N SER A 70 -15.56 20.36 30.33
CA SER A 70 -14.73 20.45 29.13
C SER A 70 -14.97 19.15 28.39
N SER A 71 -15.85 19.20 27.41
CA SER A 71 -15.81 18.22 26.33
C SER A 71 -14.36 18.21 25.83
N PRO A 72 -13.70 17.04 25.75
CA PRO A 72 -12.44 16.99 25.04
C PRO A 72 -12.69 17.56 23.64
N PRO A 73 -11.75 18.32 23.06
CA PRO A 73 -11.91 18.78 21.69
C PRO A 73 -12.21 17.54 20.86
N SER A 74 -13.33 17.55 20.15
CA SER A 74 -13.55 16.55 19.11
C SER A 74 -12.41 16.79 18.12
N GLU A 75 -11.34 16.00 18.25
CA GLU A 75 -10.39 15.82 17.16
C GLU A 75 -11.25 15.48 15.96
N VAL A 76 -11.35 16.44 15.04
CA VAL A 76 -11.97 16.23 13.74
C VAL A 76 -11.06 15.21 13.07
N ARG A 77 -11.38 13.92 13.27
CA ARG A 77 -10.67 12.83 12.60
C ARG A 77 -10.75 13.13 11.12
N ALA A 78 -9.59 13.16 10.47
CA ALA A 78 -9.52 13.43 9.05
C ALA A 78 -10.38 12.41 8.30
N SER A 79 -11.14 12.87 7.30
CA SER A 79 -11.88 11.96 6.44
C SER A 79 -10.90 11.02 5.74
N PRO A 80 -11.28 9.76 5.44
CA PRO A 80 -10.44 8.89 4.61
C PRO A 80 -10.03 9.55 3.29
N ASP A 81 -10.90 10.35 2.68
CA ASP A 81 -10.60 11.11 1.45
C ASP A 81 -9.49 12.16 1.67
N ASP A 82 -9.47 12.81 2.84
CA ASP A 82 -8.45 13.80 3.20
C ASP A 82 -7.10 13.13 3.43
N LEU A 83 -7.10 11.96 4.09
CA LEU A 83 -5.90 11.15 4.32
C LEU A 83 -5.31 10.64 3.00
N VAL A 84 -6.14 10.14 2.09
CA VAL A 84 -5.72 9.72 0.74
C VAL A 84 -5.10 10.90 0.00
N SER A 85 -5.78 12.05 -0.03
CA SER A 85 -5.29 13.26 -0.70
C SER A 85 -3.96 13.73 -0.11
N SER A 86 -3.80 13.66 1.21
CA SER A 86 -2.56 13.97 1.91
C SER A 86 -1.41 13.05 1.49
N ILE A 87 -1.61 11.73 1.46
CA ILE A 87 -0.60 10.77 0.96
C ILE A 87 -0.22 11.08 -0.48
N ILE A 88 -1.22 11.20 -1.37
CA ILE A 88 -0.99 11.37 -2.81
C ILE A 88 -0.22 12.67 -3.09
N SER A 89 -0.60 13.77 -2.44
CA SER A 89 0.11 15.05 -2.59
C SER A 89 1.58 15.00 -2.15
N LYS A 90 1.90 14.20 -1.12
CA LYS A 90 3.27 14.02 -0.62
C LYS A 90 4.13 13.14 -1.53
N VAL A 91 3.54 12.15 -2.18
CA VAL A 91 4.31 11.14 -2.94
C VAL A 91 4.37 11.38 -4.43
N ILE A 92 3.43 12.17 -4.99
CA ILE A 92 3.48 12.58 -6.39
C ILE A 92 4.81 13.31 -6.68
N GLN A 93 5.40 13.03 -7.84
CA GLN A 93 6.66 13.63 -8.31
C GLN A 93 7.90 13.32 -7.46
N THR A 94 7.86 12.33 -6.57
CA THR A 94 9.01 11.97 -5.71
C THR A 94 9.92 10.87 -6.27
N ASP A 95 9.79 10.53 -7.55
CA ASP A 95 10.34 9.30 -8.13
C ASP A 95 9.99 8.08 -7.25
N ARG A 96 8.69 7.93 -6.98
CA ARG A 96 8.13 6.84 -6.17
C ARG A 96 8.73 6.71 -4.77
N GLY A 97 9.01 7.85 -4.14
CA GLY A 97 9.60 7.95 -2.81
C GLY A 97 11.13 8.04 -2.78
N VAL A 98 11.85 8.08 -3.90
CA VAL A 98 13.32 8.21 -3.90
C VAL A 98 13.78 9.54 -3.34
N THR A 99 13.06 10.62 -3.63
CA THR A 99 13.48 11.98 -3.25
C THR A 99 12.97 12.39 -1.86
N LEU A 100 12.17 11.55 -1.21
CA LEU A 100 11.68 11.84 0.13
C LEU A 100 12.77 11.66 1.18
N THR A 101 12.76 12.55 2.15
CA THR A 101 13.55 12.44 3.38
C THR A 101 12.98 11.36 4.28
N ARG A 102 13.76 10.95 5.29
CA ARG A 102 13.33 9.96 6.28
C ARG A 102 12.08 10.40 7.04
N ASP A 103 11.98 11.70 7.36
CA ASP A 103 10.87 12.23 8.14
C ASP A 103 9.60 12.31 7.27
N GLU A 104 9.72 12.68 5.99
CA GLU A 104 8.60 12.60 5.03
C GLU A 104 8.13 11.15 4.82
N HIS A 105 9.04 10.19 4.74
CA HIS A 105 8.66 8.76 4.72
C HIS A 105 7.89 8.35 5.97
N LYS A 106 8.28 8.86 7.14
CA LYS A 106 7.61 8.60 8.41
C LYS A 106 6.20 9.19 8.41
N GLU A 107 6.04 10.44 7.97
CA GLU A 107 4.73 11.08 7.84
C GLU A 107 3.79 10.29 6.90
N VAL A 108 4.27 9.88 5.73
CA VAL A 108 3.47 9.04 4.81
C VAL A 108 3.06 7.73 5.48
N GLY A 109 3.95 7.13 6.28
CA GLY A 109 3.67 5.93 7.05
C GLY A 109 2.59 6.12 8.12
N GLU A 110 2.65 7.22 8.87
CA GLU A 110 1.67 7.56 9.92
C GLU A 110 0.27 7.79 9.33
N ILE A 111 0.18 8.54 8.23
CA ILE A 111 -1.10 8.78 7.53
C ILE A 111 -1.66 7.47 6.97
N ALA A 112 -0.80 6.60 6.41
CA ALA A 112 -1.21 5.29 5.89
C ALA A 112 -1.70 4.34 7.00
N GLU A 113 -1.11 4.43 8.20
CA GLU A 113 -1.55 3.67 9.38
C GLU A 113 -2.90 4.17 9.89
N GLU A 114 -3.14 5.47 9.93
CA GLU A 114 -4.46 6.03 10.25
C GLU A 114 -5.51 5.59 9.23
N LEU A 115 -5.17 5.64 7.93
CA LEU A 115 -6.07 5.25 6.85
C LEU A 115 -6.48 3.76 6.91
N GLN A 116 -5.63 2.90 7.46
CA GLN A 116 -5.95 1.47 7.65
C GLN A 116 -7.21 1.26 8.51
N GLY A 117 -7.52 2.17 9.44
CA GLY A 117 -8.73 2.13 10.26
C GLY A 117 -10.04 2.24 9.47
N TYR A 118 -9.97 2.69 8.22
CA TYR A 118 -11.11 2.85 7.31
C TYR A 118 -11.20 1.75 6.24
N CYS A 119 -10.32 0.74 6.30
CA CYS A 119 -10.30 -0.34 5.32
C CYS A 119 -11.52 -1.26 5.45
N VAL A 120 -12.03 -1.72 4.32
CA VAL A 120 -13.11 -2.72 4.26
C VAL A 120 -12.71 -4.03 4.93
N ASP A 121 -13.70 -4.79 5.40
CA ASP A 121 -13.48 -6.15 5.89
C ASP A 121 -13.07 -7.08 4.73
N ALA A 122 -12.11 -7.96 5.01
CA ALA A 122 -11.55 -8.90 4.04
C ALA A 122 -11.20 -8.29 2.66
N PRO A 123 -10.31 -7.28 2.59
CA PRO A 123 -10.02 -6.54 1.36
C PRO A 123 -9.54 -7.40 0.19
N VAL A 124 -8.97 -8.59 0.45
CA VAL A 124 -8.57 -9.55 -0.59
C VAL A 124 -9.75 -10.15 -1.35
N LYS A 125 -10.96 -10.10 -0.79
CA LYS A 125 -12.20 -10.57 -1.44
C LYS A 125 -12.90 -9.45 -2.19
N SER A 126 -12.46 -8.21 -2.01
CA SER A 126 -13.04 -7.05 -2.68
C SER A 126 -12.76 -7.13 -4.18
N PRO A 127 -13.77 -6.91 -5.05
CA PRO A 127 -13.53 -6.81 -6.49
C PRO A 127 -12.64 -5.62 -6.85
N LEU A 128 -12.49 -4.65 -5.95
CA LEU A 128 -11.65 -3.48 -6.16
C LEU A 128 -10.18 -3.85 -6.32
N ILE A 129 -9.70 -5.01 -5.85
CA ILE A 129 -8.29 -5.40 -6.01
C ILE A 129 -7.87 -5.51 -7.49
N PHE A 130 -8.85 -5.77 -8.35
CA PHE A 130 -8.67 -6.01 -9.77
C PHE A 130 -8.56 -4.70 -10.54
N GLY A 131 -7.48 -4.56 -11.29
CA GLY A 131 -7.26 -3.37 -12.12
C GLY A 131 -5.83 -3.19 -12.55
N GLU A 132 -5.61 -2.16 -13.34
CA GLU A 132 -4.29 -1.63 -13.63
C GLU A 132 -3.97 -0.50 -12.66
N TRP A 133 -2.91 -0.70 -11.88
CA TRP A 133 -2.49 0.18 -10.81
C TRP A 133 -1.14 0.81 -11.11
N ASP A 134 -1.04 2.13 -10.98
CA ASP A 134 0.23 2.84 -10.95
C ASP A 134 0.84 2.78 -9.54
N VAL A 135 2.04 2.25 -9.40
CA VAL A 135 2.75 2.22 -8.12
C VAL A 135 3.40 3.59 -7.90
N VAL A 136 2.69 4.47 -7.20
CA VAL A 136 3.10 5.86 -7.01
C VAL A 136 4.11 6.08 -5.90
N TYR A 137 4.25 5.13 -4.99
CA TYR A 137 5.17 5.23 -3.85
C TYR A 137 5.59 3.88 -3.32
N CYS A 138 6.85 3.79 -2.90
CA CYS A 138 7.37 2.71 -2.07
C CYS A 138 8.26 3.27 -0.96
N SER A 139 8.02 2.86 0.29
CA SER A 139 8.89 3.29 1.40
C SER A 139 10.32 2.73 1.32
N ASN A 140 10.50 1.64 0.56
CA ASN A 140 11.79 1.20 0.07
C ASN A 140 11.80 1.29 -1.47
N PRO A 141 12.40 2.34 -2.06
CA PRO A 141 12.36 2.55 -3.50
C PRO A 141 13.02 1.46 -4.35
N THR A 142 13.91 0.66 -3.75
CA THR A 142 14.55 -0.48 -4.44
C THR A 142 13.69 -1.74 -4.45
N SER A 143 12.64 -1.79 -3.62
CA SER A 143 11.78 -2.97 -3.51
C SER A 143 11.05 -3.26 -4.84
N PRO A 144 10.41 -2.29 -5.51
CA PRO A 144 9.94 -2.49 -6.87
C PRO A 144 11.08 -2.22 -7.88
N GLY A 145 11.21 -3.08 -8.88
CA GLY A 145 12.22 -2.92 -9.93
C GLY A 145 13.64 -3.29 -9.53
N GLY A 146 13.90 -3.71 -8.28
CA GLY A 146 15.15 -4.32 -7.85
C GLY A 146 16.39 -3.49 -8.21
N GLY A 147 17.41 -4.15 -8.75
CA GLY A 147 18.68 -3.53 -9.14
C GLY A 147 18.54 -2.37 -10.13
N TYR A 148 17.53 -2.39 -11.01
CA TYR A 148 17.26 -1.30 -11.98
C TYR A 148 16.90 0.00 -11.27
N ARG A 149 16.35 -0.09 -10.05
CA ARG A 149 16.03 1.05 -9.20
C ARG A 149 17.01 1.27 -8.05
N SER A 150 18.19 0.64 -8.09
CA SER A 150 19.30 1.00 -7.19
C SER A 150 19.82 2.41 -7.50
N ALA A 151 20.67 2.97 -6.63
CA ALA A 151 21.27 4.29 -6.87
C ALA A 151 21.98 4.38 -8.24
N VAL A 152 22.78 3.35 -8.58
CA VAL A 152 23.45 3.23 -9.88
C VAL A 152 22.44 2.87 -10.99
N GLY A 153 21.49 1.99 -10.68
CA GLY A 153 20.43 1.59 -11.61
C GLY A 153 19.67 2.78 -12.16
N ARG A 154 19.24 3.72 -11.31
CA ARG A 154 18.48 4.92 -11.73
C ARG A 154 19.28 5.89 -12.60
N LEU A 155 20.61 5.90 -12.48
CA LEU A 155 21.48 6.70 -13.34
C LEU A 155 21.47 6.16 -14.78
N VAL A 156 21.41 4.83 -14.93
CA VAL A 156 21.46 4.14 -16.24
C VAL A 156 20.07 3.88 -16.81
N PHE A 157 19.11 3.53 -15.96
CA PHE A 157 17.76 3.09 -16.29
C PHE A 157 16.76 4.07 -15.67
N LYS A 158 16.45 5.13 -16.41
CA LYS A 158 15.45 6.12 -15.98
C LYS A 158 14.07 5.48 -16.00
N THR A 159 13.48 5.25 -14.84
CA THR A 159 12.13 4.68 -14.73
C THR A 159 11.12 5.64 -15.33
N LYS A 160 10.25 5.12 -16.21
CA LYS A 160 9.12 5.85 -16.83
C LYS A 160 7.84 5.48 -16.09
N ASP A 161 7.50 4.20 -16.12
CA ASP A 161 6.25 3.68 -15.59
C ASP A 161 6.50 2.49 -14.66
N MET A 162 5.64 2.33 -13.66
CA MET A 162 5.68 1.22 -12.71
C MET A 162 4.26 0.75 -12.44
N LEU A 163 3.86 -0.29 -13.17
CA LEU A 163 2.49 -0.75 -13.22
C LEU A 163 2.36 -2.10 -12.53
N GLN A 164 1.27 -2.29 -11.81
CA GLN A 164 0.82 -3.58 -11.32
C GLN A 164 -0.58 -3.84 -11.86
N VAL A 165 -0.72 -4.85 -12.71
CA VAL A 165 -2.00 -5.31 -13.23
C VAL A 165 -2.43 -6.53 -12.44
N ILE A 166 -3.62 -6.52 -11.87
CA ILE A 166 -4.23 -7.68 -11.22
C ILE A 166 -5.49 -8.03 -11.98
N GLU A 167 -5.51 -9.24 -12.53
CA GLU A 167 -6.60 -9.79 -13.34
C GLU A 167 -7.27 -10.95 -12.63
N ALA A 168 -8.60 -11.03 -12.78
CA ALA A 168 -9.34 -12.19 -12.37
C ALA A 168 -8.95 -13.41 -13.24
N PRO A 169 -8.92 -14.63 -12.67
CA PRO A 169 -9.21 -14.94 -11.27
C PRO A 169 -8.03 -14.69 -10.32
N ASP A 170 -6.79 -14.81 -10.79
CA ASP A 170 -5.60 -14.87 -9.92
C ASP A 170 -4.31 -14.38 -10.58
N THR A 171 -4.38 -13.69 -11.72
CA THR A 171 -3.16 -13.30 -12.45
C THR A 171 -2.67 -11.93 -12.01
N VAL A 172 -1.37 -11.80 -11.80
CA VAL A 172 -0.73 -10.51 -11.52
C VAL A 172 0.46 -10.29 -12.44
N ARG A 173 0.61 -9.06 -12.92
CA ARG A 173 1.73 -8.61 -13.73
C ARG A 173 2.33 -7.35 -13.15
N ASN A 174 3.61 -7.39 -12.82
CA ASN A 174 4.36 -6.18 -12.50
C ASN A 174 5.18 -5.80 -13.72
N LYS A 175 5.11 -4.53 -14.12
CA LYS A 175 5.82 -3.98 -15.26
C LYS A 175 6.56 -2.70 -14.85
N VAL A 176 7.83 -2.63 -15.20
CA VAL A 176 8.65 -1.43 -15.02
C VAL A 176 9.20 -1.04 -16.38
N SER A 177 8.71 0.07 -16.93
CA SER A 177 9.23 0.64 -18.16
C SER A 177 10.32 1.66 -17.82
N PHE A 178 11.39 1.67 -18.60
CA PHE A 178 12.53 2.56 -18.37
C PHE A 178 13.19 2.98 -19.69
N SER A 179 14.00 4.03 -19.62
CA SER A 179 14.91 4.42 -20.68
C SER A 179 16.35 4.14 -20.25
N ALA A 180 16.98 3.18 -20.92
CA ALA A 180 18.40 2.88 -20.78
C ALA A 180 19.24 3.98 -21.46
N PHE A 181 20.20 4.52 -20.73
CA PHE A 181 21.09 5.62 -21.16
C PHE A 181 20.34 6.86 -21.69
N GLY A 182 19.05 6.99 -21.40
CA GLY A 182 18.21 8.10 -21.82
C GLY A 182 17.71 8.05 -23.27
N PHE A 183 18.00 7.00 -24.04
CA PHE A 183 17.56 6.91 -25.44
C PHE A 183 17.00 5.54 -25.86
N LEU A 184 17.28 4.47 -25.12
CA LEU A 184 16.84 3.13 -25.50
C LEU A 184 15.74 2.65 -24.56
N ASP A 185 14.55 2.41 -25.09
CA ASP A 185 13.42 1.96 -24.29
C ASP A 185 13.56 0.49 -23.91
N GLY A 186 13.26 0.21 -22.64
CA GLY A 186 13.25 -1.11 -22.08
C GLY A 186 12.11 -1.32 -21.09
N GLU A 187 11.85 -2.58 -20.80
CA GLU A 187 10.77 -3.00 -19.92
C GLU A 187 11.20 -4.27 -19.18
N VAL A 188 11.07 -4.26 -17.86
CA VAL A 188 11.10 -5.50 -17.07
C VAL A 188 9.66 -5.86 -16.71
N SER A 189 9.28 -7.11 -16.98
CA SER A 189 7.98 -7.64 -16.59
C SER A 189 8.12 -8.92 -15.77
N LEU A 190 7.26 -9.05 -14.77
CA LEU A 190 7.06 -10.25 -13.96
C LEU A 190 5.61 -10.66 -14.11
N LYS A 191 5.36 -11.93 -14.40
CA LYS A 191 4.03 -12.53 -14.42
C LYS A 191 3.95 -13.52 -13.27
N GLY A 192 2.85 -13.53 -12.55
CA GLY A 192 2.67 -14.43 -11.43
C GLY A 192 1.23 -14.73 -11.12
N LYS A 193 1.04 -15.57 -10.11
CA LYS A 193 -0.26 -15.96 -9.57
C LYS A 193 -0.44 -15.47 -8.14
N VAL A 194 -1.64 -14.98 -7.85
CA VAL A 194 -2.09 -14.54 -6.53
C VAL A 194 -2.70 -15.73 -5.79
N ILE A 195 -2.20 -15.98 -4.59
CA ILE A 195 -2.70 -17.00 -3.66
C ILE A 195 -3.19 -16.25 -2.43
N VAL A 196 -4.47 -16.38 -2.10
CA VAL A 196 -5.04 -15.78 -0.88
C VAL A 196 -4.58 -16.59 0.32
N LEU A 197 -3.92 -15.94 1.28
CA LEU A 197 -3.45 -16.58 2.51
C LEU A 197 -4.48 -16.46 3.63
N ASP A 198 -5.05 -15.26 3.79
CA ASP A 198 -6.10 -14.95 4.75
C ASP A 198 -6.91 -13.74 4.25
N GLU A 199 -7.73 -13.13 5.10
CA GLU A 199 -8.61 -12.01 4.76
C GLU A 199 -7.88 -10.72 4.32
N ARG A 200 -6.61 -10.55 4.67
CA ARG A 200 -5.81 -9.34 4.37
C ARG A 200 -4.54 -9.64 3.58
N TRP A 201 -4.04 -10.87 3.62
CA TRP A 201 -2.77 -11.27 3.03
C TRP A 201 -2.94 -12.06 1.74
N ILE A 202 -2.12 -11.71 0.77
CA ILE A 202 -1.90 -12.46 -0.46
C ILE A 202 -0.43 -12.86 -0.56
N GLN A 203 -0.18 -14.01 -1.17
CA GLN A 203 1.12 -14.43 -1.67
C GLN A 203 1.09 -14.37 -3.19
N VAL A 204 2.13 -13.80 -3.77
CA VAL A 204 2.33 -13.82 -5.21
C VAL A 204 3.52 -14.68 -5.52
N VAL A 205 3.34 -15.65 -6.41
CA VAL A 205 4.42 -16.47 -6.97
C VAL A 205 4.65 -16.01 -8.41
N PHE A 206 5.82 -15.43 -8.66
CA PHE A 206 6.22 -14.92 -9.97
C PHE A 206 7.09 -15.92 -10.71
N GLU A 207 6.80 -16.07 -12.00
CA GLU A 207 7.69 -16.67 -13.00
C GLU A 207 8.98 -15.84 -13.14
N PRO A 208 10.06 -16.40 -13.74
CA PRO A 208 11.28 -15.64 -13.94
C PRO A 208 11.04 -14.39 -14.80
N PRO A 209 11.63 -13.23 -14.44
CA PRO A 209 11.41 -11.96 -15.11
C PRO A 209 11.80 -11.98 -16.59
N LYS A 210 11.06 -11.19 -17.37
CA LYS A 210 11.35 -10.94 -18.77
C LYS A 210 11.84 -9.50 -18.94
N LEU A 211 12.98 -9.35 -19.59
CA LEU A 211 13.52 -8.05 -19.98
C LEU A 211 13.34 -7.90 -21.49
N LYS A 212 12.64 -6.83 -21.87
CA LYS A 212 12.58 -6.32 -23.23
C LYS A 212 13.48 -5.10 -23.33
N LEU A 213 14.34 -5.06 -24.34
CA LEU A 213 15.19 -3.91 -24.62
C LEU A 213 15.23 -3.69 -26.13
N GLY A 214 14.64 -2.59 -26.59
CA GLY A 214 14.34 -2.41 -28.01
C GLY A 214 13.48 -3.56 -28.57
N GLY A 215 13.96 -4.24 -29.61
CA GLY A 215 13.27 -5.37 -30.25
C GLY A 215 13.61 -6.75 -29.69
N LEU A 216 14.47 -6.84 -28.66
CA LEU A 216 14.90 -8.12 -28.09
C LEU A 216 14.17 -8.39 -26.77
N GLU A 217 13.72 -9.63 -26.56
CA GLU A 217 13.09 -10.10 -25.33
C GLU A 217 13.85 -11.33 -24.82
N PHE A 218 14.20 -11.32 -23.54
CA PHE A 218 14.85 -12.46 -22.90
C PHE A 218 14.38 -12.63 -21.46
N GLN A 219 14.36 -13.89 -21.02
CA GLN A 219 14.04 -14.25 -19.64
C GLN A 219 15.33 -14.40 -18.84
N TYR A 220 15.32 -13.96 -17.59
CA TYR A 220 16.46 -14.06 -16.68
C TYR A 220 16.00 -14.29 -15.25
N GLY A 221 16.94 -14.46 -14.33
CA GLY A 221 16.64 -14.64 -12.91
C GLY A 221 15.98 -15.98 -12.60
N ARG A 222 15.31 -16.04 -11.46
CA ARG A 222 14.58 -17.22 -10.97
C ARG A 222 13.16 -16.81 -10.63
N GLU A 223 12.33 -17.82 -10.37
CA GLU A 223 11.05 -17.61 -9.71
C GLU A 223 11.26 -16.88 -8.38
N SER A 224 10.26 -16.10 -8.00
CA SER A 224 10.29 -15.32 -6.76
C SER A 224 8.92 -15.31 -6.12
N GLU A 225 8.89 -15.16 -4.80
CA GLU A 225 7.66 -15.06 -4.04
C GLU A 225 7.64 -13.80 -3.18
N VAL A 226 6.47 -13.18 -3.08
CA VAL A 226 6.26 -12.01 -2.22
C VAL A 226 4.95 -12.17 -1.47
N LYS A 227 4.95 -11.83 -0.19
CA LYS A 227 3.73 -11.75 0.62
C LYS A 227 3.39 -10.28 0.86
N LEU A 228 2.16 -9.91 0.55
CA LEU A 228 1.63 -8.56 0.65
C LEU A 228 0.35 -8.56 1.47
N GLN A 229 0.26 -7.65 2.43
CA GLN A 229 -0.96 -7.31 3.12
C GLN A 229 -1.64 -6.16 2.38
N ILE A 230 -2.95 -6.26 2.12
CA ILE A 230 -3.75 -5.11 1.67
C ILE A 230 -4.22 -4.37 2.92
N THR A 231 -3.70 -3.16 3.13
CA THR A 231 -3.98 -2.36 4.33
C THR A 231 -5.12 -1.37 4.13
N TYR A 232 -5.33 -0.91 2.91
CA TYR A 232 -6.46 -0.08 2.52
C TYR A 232 -6.76 -0.27 1.03
N ILE A 233 -8.03 -0.19 0.66
CA ILE A 233 -8.45 -0.19 -0.73
C ILE A 233 -9.78 0.55 -0.90
N ASP A 234 -9.85 1.41 -1.90
CA ASP A 234 -11.08 2.04 -2.37
C ASP A 234 -11.11 2.07 -3.91
N GLU A 235 -11.98 2.89 -4.49
CA GLU A 235 -12.13 3.02 -5.93
C GLU A 235 -10.97 3.75 -6.62
N THR A 236 -10.03 4.35 -5.88
CA THR A 236 -8.98 5.23 -6.41
C THR A 236 -7.57 4.80 -6.03
N VAL A 237 -7.39 4.29 -4.82
CA VAL A 237 -6.10 3.92 -4.26
C VAL A 237 -6.16 2.56 -3.58
N ARG A 238 -5.00 1.92 -3.56
CA ARG A 238 -4.77 0.69 -2.81
C ARG A 238 -3.42 0.81 -2.11
N LEU A 239 -3.43 0.56 -0.81
CA LEU A 239 -2.24 0.52 0.01
C LEU A 239 -1.90 -0.94 0.32
N GLY A 240 -0.61 -1.25 0.19
CA GLY A 240 -0.08 -2.56 0.49
C GLY A 240 1.10 -2.47 1.44
N LYS A 241 1.29 -3.51 2.27
CA LYS A 241 2.48 -3.67 3.10
C LYS A 241 3.13 -5.01 2.80
N GLY A 242 4.39 -4.99 2.37
CA GLY A 242 5.15 -6.22 2.20
C GLY A 242 5.44 -6.90 3.53
N SER A 243 5.70 -8.20 3.52
CA SER A 243 6.06 -8.97 4.72
C SER A 243 7.30 -8.44 5.46
N ARG A 244 8.15 -7.67 4.78
CA ARG A 244 9.33 -6.97 5.34
C ARG A 244 9.03 -5.54 5.81
N GLY A 245 7.77 -5.13 5.82
CA GLY A 245 7.31 -3.83 6.31
C GLY A 245 7.29 -2.68 5.29
N SER A 246 7.73 -2.90 4.04
CA SER A 246 7.69 -1.86 3.00
C SER A 246 6.24 -1.49 2.64
N LEU A 247 5.94 -0.20 2.67
CA LEU A 247 4.64 0.37 2.30
C LEU A 247 4.63 0.67 0.80
N PHE A 248 3.52 0.36 0.16
CA PHE A 248 3.24 0.61 -1.25
C PHE A 248 1.95 1.44 -1.35
N VAL A 249 1.97 2.50 -2.14
CA VAL A 249 0.75 3.23 -2.51
C VAL A 249 0.56 3.07 -4.00
N CYS A 250 -0.62 2.60 -4.38
CA CYS A 250 -1.01 2.37 -5.75
C CYS A 250 -2.23 3.24 -6.08
N VAL A 251 -2.21 3.92 -7.23
CA VAL A 251 -3.37 4.66 -7.75
C VAL A 251 -3.93 3.87 -8.93
N ILE A 252 -5.23 3.69 -9.00
CA ILE A 252 -5.85 2.99 -10.11
C ILE A 252 -5.73 3.84 -11.38
N ILE A 253 -5.35 3.20 -12.48
CA ILE A 253 -5.38 3.80 -13.82
C ILE A 253 -6.65 3.35 -14.53
N ILE A 254 -6.88 2.04 -14.54
CA ILE A 254 -8.02 1.41 -15.22
C ILE A 254 -8.64 0.37 -14.28
N PRO A 255 -9.84 0.61 -13.73
CA PRO A 255 -10.57 -0.42 -12.99
C PRO A 255 -11.02 -1.54 -13.95
N LEU A 256 -10.94 -2.82 -13.55
CA LEU A 256 -11.26 -3.93 -14.47
C LEU A 256 -12.71 -3.94 -14.95
N ILE A 257 -13.65 -3.33 -14.23
CA ILE A 257 -15.03 -3.14 -14.72
C ILE A 257 -15.08 -2.45 -16.09
N LEU A 258 -14.16 -1.52 -16.36
CA LEU A 258 -14.01 -0.89 -17.68
C LEU A 258 -13.42 -1.84 -18.72
N TYR A 259 -12.59 -2.79 -18.29
CA TYR A 259 -11.98 -3.81 -19.14
C TYR A 259 -12.99 -4.89 -19.57
N ASP A 260 -13.88 -5.30 -18.67
CA ASP A 260 -14.98 -6.21 -19.02
C ASP A 260 -15.99 -5.54 -19.98
N LEU A 261 -16.29 -4.25 -19.77
CA LEU A 261 -17.09 -3.45 -20.73
C LEU A 261 -16.43 -3.37 -22.12
N TYR A 262 -15.10 -3.28 -22.18
CA TYR A 262 -14.35 -3.32 -23.45
C TYR A 262 -14.42 -4.69 -24.14
N LYS A 263 -14.41 -5.79 -23.38
CA LYS A 263 -14.52 -7.16 -23.90
C LYS A 263 -15.94 -7.53 -24.37
N PHE A 264 -16.98 -6.89 -23.84
CA PHE A 264 -18.38 -7.19 -24.19
C PHE A 264 -18.85 -6.64 -25.55
N GLY A 265 -17.97 -6.05 -26.36
CA GLY A 265 -18.21 -5.80 -27.79
C GLY A 265 -18.35 -4.32 -28.17
N SER A 266 -17.95 -4.05 -29.42
CA SER A 266 -17.72 -2.76 -30.08
C SER A 266 -18.89 -1.77 -30.18
N HIS A 267 -20.01 -2.00 -29.49
CA HIS A 267 -21.15 -1.08 -29.45
C HIS A 267 -21.20 -0.16 -28.22
N LEU A 268 -20.23 -0.27 -27.31
CA LEU A 268 -20.17 0.51 -26.07
C LEU A 268 -18.92 1.39 -25.97
N THR A 269 -18.23 1.71 -27.08
CA THR A 269 -17.11 2.67 -27.09
C THR A 269 -17.50 4.01 -26.49
N ASP A 270 -18.72 4.48 -26.73
CA ASP A 270 -19.21 5.74 -26.16
C ASP A 270 -19.46 5.63 -24.64
N VAL A 271 -19.85 4.45 -24.16
CA VAL A 271 -20.01 4.18 -22.71
C VAL A 271 -18.65 4.04 -22.05
N TYR A 272 -17.70 3.35 -22.69
CA TYR A 272 -16.31 3.26 -22.22
C TYR A 272 -15.66 4.64 -22.13
N ILE A 273 -15.79 5.48 -23.16
CA ILE A 273 -15.28 6.86 -23.15
C ILE A 273 -16.01 7.68 -22.08
N ALA A 274 -17.34 7.59 -21.98
CA ALA A 274 -18.09 8.35 -20.97
C ALA A 274 -17.74 7.95 -19.54
N VAL A 275 -17.55 6.65 -19.26
CA VAL A 275 -17.14 6.15 -17.94
C VAL A 275 -15.68 6.51 -17.66
N GLN A 276 -14.77 6.41 -18.64
CA GLN A 276 -13.36 6.79 -18.47
C GLN A 276 -13.22 8.31 -18.27
N VAL A 277 -13.97 9.13 -18.99
CA VAL A 277 -14.04 10.59 -18.79
C VAL A 277 -14.65 10.93 -17.43
N THR A 278 -15.69 10.22 -16.98
CA THR A 278 -16.31 10.44 -15.67
C THR A 278 -15.38 10.02 -14.53
N PHE A 279 -14.70 8.89 -14.68
CA PHE A 279 -13.70 8.39 -13.73
C PHE A 279 -12.52 9.35 -13.63
N ASN A 280 -11.94 9.75 -14.77
CA ASN A 280 -10.85 10.72 -14.82
C ASN A 280 -11.29 12.08 -14.24
N ARG A 281 -12.54 12.53 -14.50
CA ARG A 281 -13.08 13.76 -13.89
C ARG A 281 -13.26 13.65 -12.38
N LYS A 282 -13.70 12.50 -11.84
CA LYS A 282 -13.76 12.27 -10.38
C LYS A 282 -12.36 12.27 -9.76
N LEU A 283 -11.38 11.66 -10.45
CA LEU A 283 -9.98 11.63 -10.04
C LEU A 283 -9.33 13.04 -10.07
N LEU A 284 -9.64 13.84 -11.10
CA LEU A 284 -9.18 15.24 -11.25
C LEU A 284 -9.87 16.20 -10.27
N ALA A 285 -11.18 16.04 -10.04
CA ALA A 285 -11.95 16.89 -9.14
C ALA A 285 -11.57 16.70 -7.66
N ARG A 286 -11.11 15.50 -7.28
CA ARG A 286 -10.56 15.25 -5.93
C ARG A 286 -9.20 15.91 -5.69
N ASN A 287 -8.46 16.23 -6.74
CA ASN A 287 -7.11 16.83 -6.66
C ASN A 287 -7.10 18.37 -6.83
N GLN A 288 -8.25 19.05 -6.80
CA GLN A 288 -8.32 20.52 -6.80
C GLN A 288 -9.08 21.06 -5.57
N PRO A 289 -8.66 22.21 -5.00
CA PRO A 289 -9.35 22.82 -3.86
C PRO A 289 -10.76 23.27 -4.27
N ALA A 290 -11.75 22.87 -3.47
CA ALA A 290 -13.16 22.98 -3.77
C ALA A 290 -13.64 24.43 -4.01
N PHE A 291 -14.21 24.68 -5.19
CA PHE A 291 -15.20 25.73 -5.39
C PHE A 291 -16.39 25.20 -6.21
N HIS A 292 -17.57 25.18 -5.58
CA HIS A 292 -18.90 25.00 -6.16
C HIS A 292 -19.07 23.92 -7.25
N HIS A 293 -19.18 22.63 -6.89
CA HIS A 293 -19.61 21.59 -7.85
C HIS A 293 -20.61 20.55 -7.30
N SER A 294 -21.07 20.67 -6.05
CA SER A 294 -21.89 19.64 -5.38
C SER A 294 -23.31 19.48 -5.94
N MET A 295 -23.84 20.46 -6.69
CA MET A 295 -25.23 20.43 -7.16
C MET A 295 -25.41 19.80 -8.56
N LEU A 296 -24.36 19.82 -9.41
CA LEU A 296 -24.42 19.25 -10.76
C LEU A 296 -24.21 17.73 -10.80
N LEU A 297 -23.49 17.17 -9.81
CA LEU A 297 -23.19 15.73 -9.72
C LEU A 297 -24.43 14.86 -9.50
N ARG A 298 -25.39 15.33 -8.69
CA ARG A 298 -26.62 14.55 -8.39
C ARG A 298 -27.63 14.52 -9.55
N ALA A 299 -27.63 15.54 -10.41
CA ALA A 299 -28.58 15.64 -11.52
C ALA A 299 -28.18 14.76 -12.73
N SER A 300 -26.87 14.58 -12.99
CA SER A 300 -26.39 13.74 -14.10
C SER A 300 -26.45 12.24 -13.76
N GLU A 301 -26.16 11.85 -12.51
CA GLU A 301 -26.23 10.45 -12.07
C GLU A 301 -27.66 9.89 -12.10
N GLN A 302 -28.68 10.67 -11.69
CA GLN A 302 -30.08 10.23 -11.76
C GLN A 302 -30.63 10.14 -13.19
N THR A 303 -30.15 11.00 -14.10
CA THR A 303 -30.59 10.99 -15.51
C THR A 303 -29.97 9.81 -16.28
N PHE A 304 -28.75 9.41 -15.93
CA PHE A 304 -28.04 8.29 -16.56
C PHE A 304 -28.58 6.93 -16.09
N LEU A 305 -28.84 6.75 -14.78
CA LEU A 305 -29.44 5.52 -14.25
C LEU A 305 -30.88 5.29 -14.75
N LYS A 306 -31.66 6.36 -14.94
CA LYS A 306 -33.02 6.25 -15.52
C LYS A 306 -33.03 5.82 -16.99
N LYS A 307 -31.99 6.12 -17.77
CA LYS A 307 -31.89 5.66 -19.17
C LYS A 307 -31.41 4.21 -19.28
N PHE A 308 -30.66 3.71 -18.29
CA PHE A 308 -30.11 2.36 -18.31
C PHE A 308 -31.08 1.29 -17.77
N LEU A 309 -32.03 1.66 -16.90
CA LEU A 309 -33.03 0.72 -16.33
C LEU A 309 -34.29 0.55 -17.18
N ILE A 310 -34.41 1.25 -18.31
CA ILE A 310 -35.59 1.22 -19.21
C ILE A 310 -35.22 0.63 -20.60
N SER A 311 -33.98 0.17 -20.79
CA SER A 311 -33.51 -0.56 -21.98
C SER A 311 -33.26 -2.02 -21.64
#